data_AF-A0A7G1IJ38-F1
#
_entry.id   AF-A0A7G1IJ38-F1
#
_cell.length_a   1.000
_cell.length_b   1.000
_cell.length_c   1.000
_cell.angle_alpha   90.00
_cell.angle_beta   90.00
_cell.angle_gamma   90.00
#
_symmetry.space_group_name_H-M   'P 1'
#
loop_
_entity.id
_entity.type
_entity.pdbx_description
1 polymer ?
#
loop_
_entity_poly.entity_id
_entity_poly.type
_entity_poly.pdbx_seq_one_letter_code
_entity_poly.pdbx_strand_id
1 'polypeptide(L)'
;MTGIELRNRLAAATDLTLSRTLIFDYPTPTAVARHLGQRLSSSDLDESGDEQVWPLLRSIPVRELRRTGLLGKLLVLAGRAEDAAPESTVTEDVIDSLSPDALVAMALEPSDDNSLQ
;
A
#
# COMPACT_ATOMS: atom_id res chain seq x y z
N MET A 1 31.36 -7.59 30.01
CA MET A 1 31.14 -7.75 28.56
C MET A 1 31.51 -6.46 27.86
N THR A 2 32.30 -6.53 26.79
CA THR A 2 32.84 -5.34 26.10
C THR A 2 31.93 -4.92 24.94
N GLY A 3 31.84 -3.62 24.65
CA GLY A 3 30.97 -3.11 23.57
C GLY A 3 31.28 -3.70 22.20
N ILE A 4 32.53 -4.13 21.97
CA ILE A 4 33.00 -4.67 20.69
C ILE A 4 32.38 -6.03 20.37
N GLU A 5 32.21 -6.92 21.36
CA GLU A 5 31.53 -8.21 21.16
C GLU A 5 30.04 -8.02 20.86
N LEU A 6 29.40 -7.05 21.50
CA LEU A 6 28.01 -6.68 21.21
C LEU A 6 27.86 -6.20 19.76
N ARG A 7 28.76 -5.30 19.31
CA ARG A 7 28.77 -4.81 17.92
C ARG A 7 28.99 -5.95 16.93
N ASN A 8 29.93 -6.86 17.18
CA ASN A 8 30.21 -7.97 16.28
C ASN A 8 29.01 -8.93 16.16
N ARG A 9 28.31 -9.22 17.26
CA ARG A 9 27.08 -10.04 17.23
C ARG A 9 25.93 -9.33 16.52
N LEU A 10 25.77 -8.01 16.72
CA LEU A 10 24.75 -7.23 16.03
C LEU A 10 25.02 -7.14 14.53
N ALA A 11 26.26 -6.91 14.10
CA ALA A 11 26.63 -6.92 12.68
C ALA A 11 26.33 -8.28 12.04
N ALA A 12 26.69 -9.39 12.71
CA ALA A 12 26.40 -10.74 12.22
C ALA A 12 24.90 -11.08 12.18
N ALA A 13 24.08 -10.52 13.08
CA ALA A 13 22.65 -10.82 13.16
C ALA A 13 21.79 -9.93 12.24
N THR A 14 22.27 -8.73 11.91
CA THR A 14 21.53 -7.74 11.10
C THR A 14 22.05 -7.62 9.68
N ASP A 15 23.17 -8.30 9.35
CA ASP A 15 23.93 -8.17 8.10
C ASP A 15 24.33 -6.72 7.75
N LEU A 16 24.23 -5.80 8.72
CA LEU A 16 24.59 -4.41 8.57
C LEU A 16 26.09 -4.21 8.78
N THR A 17 26.69 -3.40 7.91
CA THR A 17 28.07 -2.92 8.09
C THR A 17 28.07 -1.83 9.16
N LEU A 18 28.26 -2.24 10.42
CA LEU A 18 28.27 -1.33 11.57
C LEU A 18 29.61 -0.59 11.68
N SER A 19 29.56 0.75 11.76
CA SER A 19 30.74 1.60 11.92
C SER A 19 31.52 1.23 13.19
N ARG A 20 32.85 1.27 13.10
CA ARG A 20 33.74 1.08 14.25
C ARG A 20 33.53 2.14 15.33
N THR A 21 33.00 3.32 14.99
CA THR A 21 32.73 4.42 15.92
C THR A 21 31.39 4.33 16.63
N LEU A 22 30.51 3.41 16.23
CA LEU A 22 29.10 3.35 16.68
C LEU A 22 28.95 3.19 18.21
N ILE A 23 29.90 2.50 18.86
CA ILE A 23 29.97 2.37 20.32
C ILE A 23 30.30 3.71 21.02
N PHE A 24 31.07 4.57 20.37
CA PHE A 24 31.44 5.89 20.90
C PHE A 24 30.32 6.90 20.67
N ASP A 25 29.68 6.84 19.51
CA ASP A 25 28.55 7.71 19.16
C ASP A 25 27.29 7.36 19.96
N TYR A 26 27.14 6.08 20.33
CA TYR A 26 26.01 5.54 21.09
C TYR A 26 26.50 4.70 22.27
N PRO A 27 26.93 5.35 23.37
CA PRO A 27 27.56 4.66 24.52
C PRO A 27 26.57 3.80 25.33
N THR A 28 25.28 3.88 25.05
CA THR A 28 24.25 3.10 25.74
C THR A 28 23.63 2.05 24.81
N PRO A 29 23.32 0.84 25.31
CA PRO A 29 22.68 -0.21 24.52
C PRO A 29 21.37 0.24 23.87
N THR A 30 20.57 1.03 24.58
CA THR A 30 19.31 1.59 24.08
C THR A 30 19.52 2.54 22.91
N ALA A 31 20.60 3.33 22.91
CA ALA A 31 20.91 4.23 21.80
C ALA A 31 21.36 3.45 20.55
N VAL A 32 22.16 2.40 20.73
CA VAL A 32 22.54 1.47 19.64
C VAL A 32 21.30 0.79 19.05
N ALA A 33 20.41 0.23 19.88
CA ALA A 33 19.20 -0.45 19.43
C ALA A 33 18.27 0.48 18.64
N ARG A 34 18.11 1.73 19.09
CA ARG A 34 17.30 2.74 18.38
C ARG A 34 17.91 3.11 17.02
N HIS A 35 19.22 3.32 16.98
CA HIS A 35 19.93 3.65 15.73
C HIS A 35 19.84 2.51 14.72
N LEU A 36 19.98 1.26 15.18
CA LEU A 36 19.79 0.08 14.33
C LEU A 36 18.35 -0.06 13.85
N GLY A 37 17.36 0.15 14.73
CA GLY A 37 15.94 0.11 14.35
C GLY A 37 15.60 1.14 13.27
N GLN A 38 16.14 2.35 13.36
CA GLN A 38 15.99 3.38 12.33
C GLN A 38 16.65 2.95 11.01
N ARG A 39 17.88 2.41 11.06
CA ARG A 39 18.60 1.97 9.86
C ARG A 39 17.92 0.80 9.16
N LEU A 40 17.36 -0.14 9.90
CA LEU A 40 16.63 -1.28 9.34
C LEU A 40 15.29 -0.82 8.75
N SER A 41 14.56 0.08 9.42
CA SER A 41 13.32 0.63 8.89
C SER A 41 13.53 1.47 7.61
N SER A 42 14.65 2.20 7.52
CA SER A 42 14.99 2.98 6.32
C SER A 42 15.70 2.16 5.23
N SER A 43 16.11 0.91 5.50
CA SER A 43 16.78 0.06 4.51
C SER A 43 15.82 -0.85 3.74
N ASP A 44 14.61 -1.08 4.27
CA ASP A 44 13.54 -1.85 3.58
C ASP A 44 12.45 -0.96 2.98
N LEU A 45 12.40 0.33 3.34
CA LEU A 45 11.48 1.30 2.77
C LEU A 45 12.28 2.51 2.33
N ASP A 46 12.52 2.60 1.03
CA ASP A 46 12.86 3.84 0.35
C ASP A 46 11.71 4.86 0.56
N GLU A 47 11.54 5.42 1.77
CA GLU A 47 10.64 6.57 2.01
C GLU A 47 11.05 7.75 1.10
N SER A 48 12.33 7.85 0.75
CA SER A 48 12.83 8.83 -0.21
C SER A 48 12.43 8.52 -1.66
N GLY A 49 12.16 7.25 -1.99
CA GLY A 49 11.69 6.84 -3.31
C GLY A 49 10.28 7.35 -3.55
N ASP A 50 9.37 7.14 -2.59
CA ASP A 50 7.95 7.50 -2.72
C ASP A 50 7.74 9.02 -2.90
N GLU A 51 8.48 9.85 -2.18
CA GLU A 51 8.40 11.32 -2.32
C GLU A 51 8.84 11.81 -3.71
N GLN A 52 9.77 11.11 -4.37
CA GLN A 52 10.27 11.47 -5.70
C GLN A 52 9.46 10.84 -6.84
N VAL A 53 8.80 9.72 -6.59
CA VAL A 53 8.01 8.98 -7.59
C VAL A 53 6.80 9.77 -8.08
N TRP A 54 6.04 10.42 -7.19
CA TRP A 54 4.83 11.15 -7.57
C TRP A 54 5.09 12.36 -8.49
N PRO A 55 6.07 13.24 -8.22
CA PRO A 55 6.44 14.34 -9.11
C PRO A 55 6.89 13.86 -10.50
N LEU A 56 7.70 12.80 -10.55
CA LEU A 56 8.20 12.22 -11.80
C LEU A 56 7.05 11.63 -12.61
N LEU A 57 6.15 10.87 -11.99
CA LEU A 57 4.98 10.29 -12.66
C LEU A 57 4.08 11.37 -13.28
N ARG A 58 3.89 12.51 -12.60
CA ARG A 58 3.09 13.64 -13.10
C ARG A 58 3.75 14.37 -14.28
N SER A 59 5.08 14.33 -14.37
CA SER A 59 5.84 14.94 -15.46
C SER A 59 5.80 14.14 -16.77
N ILE A 60 5.47 12.84 -16.70
CA ILE A 60 5.40 11.96 -17.86
C ILE A 60 4.09 12.20 -18.63
N PRO A 61 4.13 12.52 -19.94
CA PRO A 61 2.91 12.65 -20.75
C PRO A 61 2.14 11.33 -20.83
N VAL A 62 0.80 11.37 -20.69
CA VAL A 62 -0.08 10.18 -20.76
C VAL A 62 0.10 9.38 -22.06
N ARG A 63 0.50 10.02 -23.16
CA ARG A 63 0.79 9.36 -24.44
C ARG A 63 1.95 8.35 -24.32
N GLU A 64 2.98 8.68 -23.55
CA GLU A 64 4.13 7.79 -23.34
C GLU A 64 3.78 6.63 -22.41
N LEU A 65 2.96 6.90 -21.38
CA LEU A 65 2.39 5.86 -20.50
C LEU A 65 1.50 4.87 -21.26
N ARG A 66 0.76 5.34 -22.28
CA ARG A 66 -0.04 4.49 -23.19
C ARG A 66 0.85 3.67 -24.12
N ARG A 67 1.85 4.31 -24.75
CA ARG A 67 2.76 3.66 -25.70
C ARG A 67 3.56 2.52 -25.06
N THR A 68 3.93 2.68 -23.79
CA THR A 68 4.66 1.68 -23.00
C THR A 68 3.75 0.62 -22.36
N GLY A 69 2.42 0.80 -22.42
CA GLY A 69 1.46 -0.07 -21.74
C GLY A 69 1.44 0.09 -20.21
N LEU A 70 2.20 1.03 -19.64
CA LEU A 70 2.27 1.28 -18.20
C LEU A 70 0.95 1.85 -17.66
N LEU A 71 0.20 2.62 -18.46
CA LEU A 71 -1.09 3.19 -18.06
C LEU A 71 -2.11 2.12 -17.65
N GLY A 72 -2.16 0.99 -18.37
CA GLY A 72 -3.06 -0.11 -18.03
C GLY A 72 -2.71 -0.73 -16.68
N LYS A 73 -1.43 -0.96 -16.42
CA LYS A 73 -0.93 -1.49 -15.14
C LYS A 73 -1.24 -0.54 -13.98
N LEU A 74 -1.08 0.77 -14.20
CA LEU A 74 -1.41 1.79 -13.20
C LEU A 74 -2.92 1.87 -12.91
N LEU A 75 -3.78 1.73 -13.92
CA LEU A 75 -5.24 1.71 -13.74
C LEU A 75 -5.72 0.47 -12.97
N VAL A 76 -5.11 -0.69 -13.25
CA VAL A 76 -5.38 -1.93 -12.50
C VAL A 76 -4.93 -1.78 -11.05
N LEU A 77 -3.73 -1.27 -10.82
CA LEU A 77 -3.21 -1.06 -9.46
C LEU A 77 -4.01 0.01 -8.69
N ALA A 78 -4.53 1.02 -9.38
CA ALA A 78 -5.38 2.06 -8.80
C ALA A 78 -6.84 1.61 -8.56
N GLY A 79 -7.16 0.32 -8.78
CA GLY A 79 -8.51 -0.22 -8.61
C GLY A 79 -9.55 0.39 -9.56
N ARG A 80 -9.12 1.02 -10.66
CA ARG A 80 -9.99 1.71 -11.63
C ARG A 80 -10.20 0.94 -12.93
N ALA A 81 -9.53 -0.19 -13.12
CA ALA A 81 -9.68 -1.00 -14.33
C ALA A 81 -10.86 -1.99 -14.28
N GLU A 82 -11.52 -2.16 -13.13
CA GLU A 82 -12.69 -3.04 -12.97
C GLU A 82 -14.02 -2.25 -13.00
N ASP A 83 -14.03 -1.02 -13.54
CA ASP A 83 -15.22 -0.15 -13.56
C ASP A 83 -15.48 0.41 -14.98
N ALA A 84 -15.32 -0.46 -15.97
CA ALA A 84 -15.66 -0.22 -17.36
C ALA A 84 -16.80 -1.15 -17.81
N ALA A 85 -17.90 -1.16 -17.07
CA ALA A 85 -19.23 -1.51 -17.56
C ALA A 85 -20.29 -0.81 -16.68
N PRO A 86 -21.17 0.05 -17.23
CA PRO A 86 -22.30 0.58 -16.49
C PRO A 86 -23.46 -0.41 -16.66
N GLU A 87 -23.49 -1.46 -15.85
CA GLU A 87 -24.73 -2.22 -15.66
C GLU A 87 -24.98 -2.37 -14.17
N SER A 88 -26.13 -1.85 -13.76
CA SER A 88 -26.75 -2.01 -12.45
C SER A 88 -26.57 -3.44 -11.94
N THR A 89 -25.61 -3.68 -11.05
CA THR A 89 -25.56 -4.92 -10.29
C THR A 89 -25.85 -4.59 -8.85
N VAL A 90 -27.11 -4.85 -8.47
CA VAL A 90 -27.52 -5.20 -7.12
C VAL A 90 -26.43 -6.10 -6.54
N THR A 91 -25.58 -5.56 -5.68
CA THR A 91 -24.56 -6.36 -5.00
C THR A 91 -25.28 -7.31 -4.04
N GLU A 92 -25.00 -8.62 -4.12
CA GLU A 92 -25.58 -9.64 -3.23
C GLU A 92 -25.46 -9.28 -1.73
N ASP A 93 -24.44 -8.48 -1.37
CA ASP A 93 -24.20 -7.94 -0.02
C ASP A 93 -25.32 -7.01 0.50
N VAL A 94 -26.10 -6.39 -0.40
CA VAL A 94 -27.23 -5.54 -0.01
C VAL A 94 -28.39 -6.42 0.49
N ILE A 95 -28.60 -7.60 -0.09
CA ILE A 95 -29.74 -8.47 0.27
C ILE A 95 -29.64 -8.94 1.73
N ASP A 96 -28.44 -9.29 2.20
CA ASP A 96 -28.21 -9.78 3.57
C ASP A 96 -28.27 -8.67 4.63
N SER A 97 -28.12 -7.41 4.23
CA SER A 97 -28.19 -6.24 5.11
C SER A 97 -29.56 -5.54 5.09
N LEU A 98 -30.49 -5.98 4.25
CA LEU A 98 -31.88 -5.52 4.28
C LEU A 98 -32.64 -6.11 5.48
N SER A 99 -33.48 -5.27 6.10
CA SER A 99 -34.44 -5.78 7.08
C SER A 99 -35.49 -6.67 6.40
N PRO A 100 -36.09 -7.64 7.11
CA PRO A 100 -37.17 -8.47 6.58
C PRO A 100 -38.33 -7.63 6.02
N ASP A 101 -38.65 -6.50 6.67
CA ASP A 101 -39.69 -5.58 6.20
C ASP A 101 -39.33 -4.91 4.86
N ALA A 102 -38.05 -4.59 4.63
CA ALA A 102 -37.59 -4.02 3.37
C ALA A 102 -37.62 -5.04 2.22
N LEU A 103 -37.34 -6.31 2.50
CA LEU A 103 -37.48 -7.40 1.53
C LEU A 103 -38.95 -7.65 1.17
N VAL A 104 -39.85 -7.59 2.17
CA VAL A 104 -41.29 -7.72 1.96
C VAL A 104 -41.83 -6.54 1.14
N ALA A 105 -41.38 -5.31 1.43
CA ALA A 105 -41.74 -4.14 0.64
C ALA A 105 -41.27 -4.26 -0.81
N MET A 106 -40.00 -4.66 -1.03
CA MET A 106 -39.43 -4.85 -2.36
C MET A 106 -40.12 -5.96 -3.16
N ALA A 107 -40.60 -7.03 -2.51
CA ALA A 107 -41.35 -8.10 -3.16
C ALA A 107 -42.82 -7.75 -3.45
N LEU A 108 -43.39 -6.79 -2.71
CA LEU A 108 -44.75 -6.29 -2.93
C LEU A 108 -44.82 -5.09 -3.88
N GLU A 109 -43.70 -4.42 -4.17
CA GLU A 109 -43.65 -3.44 -5.24
C GLU A 109 -43.47 -4.17 -6.58
N PRO A 110 -44.52 -4.23 -7.44
CA PRO A 110 -44.31 -4.67 -8.81
C PRO A 110 -43.33 -3.69 -9.44
N SER A 111 -42.21 -4.21 -9.93
CA SER A 111 -41.23 -3.42 -10.67
C SER A 111 -41.90 -2.85 -11.92
N ASP A 112 -42.43 -1.63 -11.82
CA ASP A 112 -42.86 -0.83 -12.96
C ASP A 112 -41.61 -0.35 -13.70
N ASP A 113 -40.93 -1.29 -14.37
CA ASP A 113 -40.00 -0.96 -15.45
C ASP A 113 -40.04 -2.04 -16.54
N ASN A 114 -41.15 -2.06 -17.27
CA ASN A 114 -41.17 -2.53 -18.66
C ASN A 114 -41.75 -1.42 -19.55
N SER A 115 -41.09 -0.26 -19.55
CA SER A 115 -41.29 0.76 -20.59
C SER A 115 -40.50 0.39 -21.84
N LEU A 116 -40.95 -0.65 -22.55
CA LEU A 116 -40.52 -0.95 -23.92
C LEU A 116 -41.72 -1.36 -24.77
N GLN A 117 -42.55 -0.38 -25.15
CA GLN A 117 -42.99 -0.15 -26.55
C GLN A 117 -43.90 1.08 -26.68
#